data_AF-L0A358-F1
#
_entry.id   AF-L0A358-F1
#
_cell.length_a   1.000
_cell.length_b   1.000
_cell.length_c   1.000
_cell.angle_alpha   90.00
_cell.angle_beta   90.00
_cell.angle_gamma   90.00
#
_symmetry.space_group_name_H-M   'P 1'
#
loop_
_entity.id
_entity.type
_entity.pdbx_description
1 polymer ?
#
loop_
_entity_poly.entity_id
_entity_poly.type
_entity_poly.pdbx_seq_one_letter_code
_entity_poly.pdbx_strand_id
1 'polypeptide(L)'
;MSTHDAPPQAVTLRDGTVVLLDPDTAAQVAGMAFRRDPTSGAVVRKVRVGTGVKTQTLAQFVMGGAAPPGMLWHHKSGDASDFRRENLQAVRRGTHLPDGHHRKAGQASGQAKRLTRPDPETDA
;
A
#
# COMPACT_ATOMS: atom_id res chain seq x y z
N MET A 1 30.74 12.10 -8.30
CA MET A 1 30.89 10.66 -8.64
C MET A 1 29.49 10.08 -8.72
N SER A 2 28.97 9.90 -9.93
CA SER A 2 27.63 9.38 -10.16
C SER A 2 27.66 7.85 -10.05
N THR A 3 27.19 7.31 -8.94
CA THR A 3 27.07 5.85 -8.72
C THR A 3 25.86 5.23 -9.44
N HIS A 4 25.36 5.88 -10.51
CA HIS A 4 24.11 5.52 -11.20
C HIS A 4 24.28 4.52 -12.36
N ASP A 5 25.50 4.02 -12.60
CA ASP A 5 25.83 3.18 -13.77
C ASP A 5 26.06 1.70 -13.42
N ALA A 6 25.78 1.30 -12.17
CA ALA A 6 25.88 -0.10 -11.79
C ALA A 6 24.54 -0.81 -12.13
N PRO A 7 24.58 -2.01 -12.74
CA PRO A 7 23.38 -2.69 -13.20
C PRO A 7 22.47 -3.02 -12.02
N PRO A 8 21.15 -3.04 -12.23
CA PRO A 8 20.21 -3.32 -11.16
C PRO A 8 20.40 -4.73 -10.61
N GLN A 9 20.19 -4.89 -9.30
CA GLN A 9 20.38 -6.17 -8.63
C GLN A 9 19.05 -6.80 -8.24
N ALA A 10 18.89 -8.06 -8.60
CA ALA A 10 17.80 -8.90 -8.10
C ALA A 10 18.12 -9.38 -6.69
N VAL A 11 17.20 -9.13 -5.75
CA VAL A 11 17.32 -9.55 -4.35
C VAL A 11 16.13 -10.43 -3.99
N THR A 12 16.42 -11.61 -3.44
CA THR A 12 15.41 -12.51 -2.91
C THR A 12 15.11 -12.15 -1.46
N LEU A 13 13.85 -11.79 -1.20
CA LEU A 13 13.33 -11.47 0.12
C LEU A 13 13.10 -12.74 0.95
N ARG A 14 12.80 -12.57 2.24
CA ARG A 14 12.66 -13.69 3.18
C ARG A 14 11.55 -14.68 2.85
N ASP A 15 10.54 -14.24 2.12
CA ASP A 15 9.40 -15.06 1.69
C ASP A 15 9.59 -15.64 0.27
N GLY A 16 10.78 -15.48 -0.32
CA GLY A 16 11.10 -15.92 -1.67
C GLY A 16 10.72 -14.92 -2.77
N THR A 17 10.10 -13.79 -2.44
CA THR A 17 9.80 -12.73 -3.42
C THR A 17 11.11 -12.18 -3.99
N VAL A 18 11.21 -12.06 -5.31
CA VAL A 18 12.35 -11.42 -5.98
C VAL A 18 12.00 -9.98 -6.31
N VAL A 19 12.87 -9.05 -5.96
CA VAL A 19 12.74 -7.62 -6.27
C VAL A 19 13.99 -7.07 -6.93
N LEU A 20 13.84 -6.06 -7.78
CA LEU A 20 14.96 -5.32 -8.38
C LEU A 20 15.25 -4.06 -7.57
N LEU A 21 16.53 -3.82 -7.29
CA LEU A 21 17.00 -2.71 -6.47
C LEU A 21 18.24 -2.06 -7.08
N ASP A 22 18.46 -0.80 -6.74
CA ASP A 22 19.74 -0.14 -6.98
C ASP A 22 20.84 -0.84 -6.17
N PRO A 23 22.07 -0.98 -6.67
CA PRO A 23 23.11 -1.80 -6.03
C PRO A 23 23.47 -1.40 -4.59
N ASP A 24 23.47 -0.10 -4.30
CA ASP A 24 23.67 0.46 -2.97
C ASP A 24 22.57 0.04 -1.99
N THR A 25 21.34 -0.07 -2.49
CA THR A 25 20.16 -0.44 -1.72
C THR A 25 20.05 -1.96 -1.59
N ALA A 26 20.41 -2.71 -2.63
CA ALA A 26 20.41 -4.16 -2.65
C ALA A 26 21.31 -4.75 -1.55
N ALA A 27 22.53 -4.22 -1.41
CA ALA A 27 23.47 -4.63 -0.36
C ALA A 27 22.90 -4.42 1.06
N GLN A 28 22.15 -3.34 1.27
CA GLN A 28 21.51 -3.06 2.55
C GLN A 28 20.32 -4.00 2.79
N VAL A 29 19.49 -4.24 1.78
CA VAL A 29 18.27 -5.04 1.88
C VAL A 29 18.54 -6.52 2.08
N ALA A 30 19.64 -7.06 1.55
CA ALA A 30 19.98 -8.49 1.66
C ALA A 30 20.05 -9.01 3.11
N GLY A 31 20.39 -8.15 4.08
CA GLY A 31 20.41 -8.49 5.51
C GLY A 31 19.11 -8.21 6.28
N MET A 32 18.07 -7.73 5.60
CA MET A 32 16.86 -7.20 6.24
C MET A 32 15.66 -8.13 6.10
N ALA A 33 14.79 -8.17 7.11
CA ALA A 33 13.60 -9.03 7.14
C ALA A 33 12.41 -8.45 6.34
N PHE A 34 12.67 -7.95 5.13
CA PHE A 34 11.60 -7.58 4.21
C PHE A 34 10.86 -8.81 3.69
N ARG A 35 9.55 -8.66 3.53
CA ARG A 35 8.64 -9.66 2.99
C ARG A 35 7.44 -8.96 2.34
N ARG A 36 6.79 -9.63 1.42
CA ARG A 36 5.53 -9.17 0.84
C ARG A 36 4.39 -9.43 1.82
N ASP A 37 3.63 -8.37 2.12
CA ASP A 37 2.40 -8.49 2.88
C ASP A 37 1.30 -9.04 1.95
N PRO A 38 0.71 -10.21 2.26
CA PRO A 38 -0.32 -10.81 1.41
C PRO A 38 -1.61 -9.98 1.36
N THR A 39 -1.86 -9.11 2.33
CA THR A 39 -3.09 -8.31 2.39
C THR A 39 -3.03 -7.08 1.50
N SER A 40 -1.92 -6.34 1.58
CA SER A 40 -1.72 -5.10 0.83
C SER A 40 -0.92 -5.28 -0.46
N GLY A 41 -0.26 -6.43 -0.64
CA GLY A 41 0.69 -6.67 -1.72
C GLY A 41 1.97 -5.83 -1.61
N ALA A 42 2.16 -5.05 -0.54
CA ALA A 42 3.34 -4.21 -0.36
C ALA A 42 4.50 -5.00 0.24
N VAL A 43 5.73 -4.66 -0.14
CA VAL A 43 6.92 -5.20 0.52
C VAL A 43 7.21 -4.40 1.78
N VAL A 44 7.22 -5.06 2.93
CA VAL A 44 7.31 -4.45 4.25
C VAL A 44 8.26 -5.19 5.19
N ARG A 45 8.79 -4.48 6.18
CA ARG A 45 9.44 -5.05 7.36
C ARG A 45 8.91 -4.41 8.63
N LYS A 46 9.06 -5.11 9.75
CA LYS A 46 8.81 -4.57 11.09
C LYS A 46 10.13 -4.03 11.65
N VAL A 47 10.12 -2.78 12.09
CA VAL A 47 11.28 -2.11 12.72
C VAL A 47 10.90 -1.65 14.12
N ARG A 48 11.82 -1.80 15.07
CA ARG A 48 11.65 -1.28 16.43
C ARG A 48 12.09 0.19 16.45
N VAL A 49 11.23 1.07 16.95
CA VAL A 49 11.49 2.51 17.06
C VAL A 49 11.12 2.93 18.47
N GLY A 50 12.13 3.16 19.31
CA GLY A 50 11.95 3.35 20.75
C GLY A 50 11.29 2.12 21.40
N THR A 51 10.18 2.34 22.10
CA THR A 51 9.38 1.28 22.73
C THR A 51 8.38 0.60 21.78
N GLY A 52 8.18 1.13 20.57
CA GLY A 52 7.17 0.65 19.62
C GLY A 52 7.73 -0.17 18.45
N VAL A 53 6.85 -0.88 17.77
CA VAL A 53 7.11 -1.55 16.49
C VAL A 53 6.36 -0.84 15.37
N LYS A 54 7.07 -0.42 14.34
CA LYS A 54 6.49 0.22 13.15
C LYS A 54 6.66 -0.67 11.92
N THR A 55 5.74 -0.55 10.97
CA THR A 55 5.89 -1.13 9.64
C THR A 55 6.62 -0.13 8.75
N GLN A 56 7.72 -0.54 8.12
CA GLN A 56 8.40 0.23 7.09
C GLN A 56 8.26 -0.49 5.76
N THR A 57 7.84 0.23 4.72
CA THR A 57 7.77 -0.32 3.35
C THR A 57 9.15 -0.28 2.67
N LEU A 58 9.37 -1.16 1.70
CA LEU A 58 10.61 -1.15 0.92
C LEU A 58 10.76 0.15 0.12
N ALA A 59 9.68 0.65 -0.47
CA ALA A 59 9.68 1.95 -1.16
C ALA A 59 10.09 3.12 -0.24
N GLN A 60 9.61 3.13 1.01
CA GLN A 60 10.06 4.13 2.00
C GLN A 60 11.55 4.02 2.32
N PHE A 61 12.08 2.79 2.39
CA PHE A 61 13.49 2.58 2.64
C PHE A 61 14.35 3.07 1.47
N VAL A 62 13.99 2.69 0.25
CA VAL A 62 14.66 3.08 -1.00
C VAL A 62 14.70 4.60 -1.18
N MET A 63 13.56 5.26 -0.94
CA MET A 63 13.41 6.71 -1.09
C MET A 63 13.88 7.51 0.13
N GLY A 64 14.38 6.84 1.17
CA GLY A 64 14.85 7.48 2.41
C GLY A 64 13.75 8.09 3.27
N GLY A 65 12.46 7.84 2.99
CA GLY A 65 11.37 8.41 3.76
C GLY A 65 9.96 8.06 3.27
N ALA A 66 8.98 8.50 4.05
CA ALA A 66 7.58 8.50 3.63
C ALA A 66 7.39 9.43 2.42
N ALA A 67 6.47 9.07 1.54
CA ALA A 67 5.99 10.00 0.53
C ALA A 67 5.41 11.26 1.21
N PRO A 68 5.39 12.41 0.54
CA PRO A 68 4.81 13.64 1.08
C PRO A 68 3.36 13.46 1.55
N PRO A 69 2.87 14.33 2.46
CA PRO A 69 1.49 14.24 2.94
C PRO A 69 0.46 14.17 1.79
N GLY A 70 -0.44 13.19 1.85
CA GLY A 70 -1.43 12.95 0.81
C GLY A 70 -0.92 12.21 -0.44
N MET A 71 0.34 11.76 -0.44
CA MET A 71 0.95 11.01 -1.54
C MET A 71 1.35 9.58 -1.14
N LEU A 72 1.63 8.76 -2.15
CA LEU A 72 2.17 7.40 -2.02
C LEU A 72 3.27 7.15 -3.05
N TRP A 73 4.21 6.26 -2.73
CA TRP A 73 5.21 5.79 -3.69
C TRP A 73 4.57 4.80 -4.66
N HIS A 74 4.69 5.05 -5.95
CA HIS A 74 4.11 4.27 -7.04
C HIS A 74 5.18 3.91 -8.08
N HIS A 75 5.05 2.73 -8.68
CA HIS A 75 5.95 2.21 -9.71
C HIS A 75 5.57 2.78 -11.07
N LYS A 76 6.45 3.57 -11.70
CA LYS A 76 6.19 4.20 -13.02
C LYS A 76 5.90 3.17 -14.11
N SER A 77 6.62 2.05 -14.09
CA SER A 77 6.47 0.96 -15.06
C SER A 77 5.24 0.08 -14.84
N GLY A 78 4.58 0.18 -13.68
CA GLY A 78 3.57 -0.77 -13.23
C GLY A 78 4.13 -2.10 -12.71
N ASP A 79 5.44 -2.35 -12.84
CA ASP A 79 6.08 -3.54 -12.27
C ASP A 79 6.31 -3.36 -10.77
N ALA A 80 5.50 -4.07 -9.98
CA ALA A 80 5.55 -4.07 -8.52
C ALA A 80 6.77 -4.79 -7.93
N SER A 81 7.65 -5.35 -8.76
CA SER A 81 8.90 -6.00 -8.35
C SER A 81 10.11 -5.06 -8.52
N ASP A 82 9.97 -3.97 -9.28
CA ASP A 82 11.06 -3.03 -9.56
C ASP A 82 11.03 -1.84 -8.60
N PHE A 83 11.89 -1.91 -7.58
CA PHE A 83 12.03 -0.91 -6.51
C PHE A 83 13.24 0.01 -6.72
N ARG A 84 13.76 0.15 -7.95
CA ARG A 84 14.79 1.16 -8.23
C ARG A 84 14.25 2.57 -7.98
N ARG A 85 15.07 3.48 -7.47
CA ARG A 85 14.65 4.87 -7.18
C ARG A 85 14.05 5.55 -8.41
N GLU A 86 14.63 5.31 -9.58
CA GLU A 86 14.14 5.87 -10.84
C GLU A 86 12.73 5.40 -11.23
N ASN A 87 12.35 4.19 -10.80
CA ASN A 87 11.02 3.63 -11.06
C ASN A 87 9.99 4.05 -10.01
N LEU A 88 10.40 4.66 -8.89
CA LEU A 88 9.49 5.14 -7.86
C LEU A 88 9.15 6.62 -8.07
N GLN A 89 7.87 6.96 -7.92
CA GLN A 89 7.40 8.33 -7.91
C GLN A 89 6.33 8.56 -6.85
N ALA A 90 6.31 9.77 -6.29
CA ALA A 90 5.25 10.18 -5.39
C ALA A 90 4.02 10.58 -6.22
N VAL A 91 2.89 9.90 -5.99
CA VAL A 91 1.61 10.21 -6.64
C VAL A 91 0.56 10.54 -5.60
N ARG A 92 -0.41 11.39 -5.95
CA ARG A 92 -1.52 11.71 -5.03
C ARG A 92 -2.36 10.46 -4.75
N ARG A 93 -2.74 10.31 -3.48
CA ARG A 93 -3.61 9.22 -3.06
C ARG A 93 -5.00 9.41 -3.70
N GLY A 94 -5.49 8.39 -4.41
CA GLY A 94 -6.82 8.41 -5.05
C GLY A 94 -6.83 8.74 -6.55
N THR A 95 -5.73 9.21 -7.15
CA THR A 95 -5.68 9.46 -8.61
C THR A 95 -5.35 8.21 -9.45
N HIS A 96 -5.13 7.06 -8.81
CA HIS A 96 -4.84 5.76 -9.46
C HIS A 96 -5.92 4.70 -9.16
N LEU A 97 -7.10 5.12 -8.69
CA LEU A 97 -8.24 4.21 -8.72
C LEU A 97 -8.84 4.32 -10.13
N PRO A 98 -8.92 3.24 -10.93
CA PRO A 98 -9.89 3.26 -12.03
C PRO A 98 -11.27 3.59 -11.45
N ASP A 99 -12.09 4.34 -12.18
CA ASP A 99 -13.44 4.84 -11.84
C ASP A 99 -14.48 3.74 -11.48
N GLY A 100 -14.16 2.85 -10.54
CA GLY A 100 -14.93 1.64 -10.22
C GLY A 100 -15.36 1.49 -8.76
N HIS A 101 -14.86 2.30 -7.83
CA HIS A 101 -15.17 2.16 -6.40
C HIS A 101 -15.97 3.30 -5.76
N HIS A 102 -16.59 4.18 -6.57
CA HIS A 102 -17.68 5.04 -6.11
C HIS A 102 -19.03 4.32 -6.27
N ARG A 103 -19.28 3.24 -5.52
CA ARG A 103 -20.67 2.82 -5.25
C ARG A 103 -20.90 2.52 -3.77
N LYS A 104 -21.60 3.48 -3.16
CA LYS A 104 -22.54 3.38 -2.05
C LYS A 104 -21.98 2.98 -0.68
N ALA A 105 -21.59 4.01 0.07
CA ALA A 105 -21.82 4.04 1.51
C ALA A 105 -22.43 5.39 1.87
N GLY A 106 -23.69 5.38 2.35
CA GLY A 106 -24.23 6.49 3.13
C GLY A 106 -25.28 7.38 2.48
N GLN A 107 -26.40 6.82 2.00
CA GLN A 107 -27.67 7.57 2.04
C GLN A 107 -28.82 6.61 2.34
N ALA A 108 -28.91 6.21 3.60
CA ALA A 108 -30.07 5.54 4.18
C ALA A 108 -30.17 5.90 5.66
N SER A 109 -30.42 7.17 5.94
CA SER A 109 -30.83 7.64 7.27
C SER A 109 -31.87 8.74 7.11
N GLY A 110 -33.09 8.32 6.83
CA GLY A 110 -34.20 9.25 6.65
C GLY A 110 -35.50 8.50 6.45
N GLN A 111 -36.09 8.06 7.57
CA GLN A 111 -37.47 8.37 7.94
C GLN A 111 -38.08 7.20 8.73
N ALA A 112 -38.10 7.38 10.05
CA ALA A 112 -39.00 6.65 10.93
C ALA A 112 -40.44 7.03 10.59
N LYS A 113 -41.29 6.05 10.27
CA LYS A 113 -42.75 6.19 10.40
C LYS A 113 -43.35 4.91 10.98
N ARG A 114 -43.65 5.04 12.27
CA ARG A 114 -44.85 4.55 12.98
C ARG A 114 -45.33 3.13 12.65
N LEU A 115 -45.05 2.25 13.62
CA LEU A 115 -45.97 1.20 14.07
C LEU A 115 -47.38 1.82 14.27
N THR A 116 -48.38 1.34 13.55
CA THR A 116 -49.79 1.46 13.96
C THR A 116 -50.45 0.12 13.65
N ARG A 117 -51.09 -0.45 14.68
CA ARG A 117 -51.74 -1.77 14.72
C ARG A 117 -52.75 -1.96 13.57
N PRO A 118 -52.94 -3.20 13.08
CA PRO A 118 -54.22 -3.58 12.50
C PRO A 118 -55.19 -4.04 13.61
N ASP A 119 -56.34 -3.37 13.72
CA ASP A 119 -57.54 -3.88 14.41
C ASP A 119 -58.18 -5.00 13.57
N PRO A 120 -58.70 -6.08 14.20
CA PRO A 120 -59.52 -7.08 13.53
C PRO A 120 -61.00 -6.93 13.91
N GLU A 121 -61.84 -6.50 12.96
CA GLU A 121 -63.29 -6.73 12.95
C GLU A 121 -63.63 -7.32 11.56
N THR A 122 -63.85 -8.63 11.44
CA THR A 122 -65.12 -9.39 11.56
C THR A 122 -66.21 -8.96 10.56
N ASP A 123 -66.45 -9.80 9.55
CA ASP A 123 -67.74 -10.45 9.18
C ASP A 123 -67.46 -11.29 7.91
N ALA A 124 -67.65 -12.61 7.83
CA ALA A 124 -68.87 -13.41 7.98
C ALA A 124 -69.95 -13.05 6.95
#